data_AF-A0A1D2AIH9-F1
#
_entry.id   AF-A0A1D2AIH9-F1
#
_cell.length_a   1.000
_cell.length_b   1.000
_cell.length_c   1.000
_cell.angle_alpha   90.00
_cell.angle_beta   90.00
_cell.angle_gamma   90.00
#
_symmetry.space_group_name_H-M   'P 1'
#
loop_
_entity.id
_entity.type
_entity.pdbx_description
1 polymer ?
#
loop_
_entity_poly.entity_id
_entity_poly.type
_entity_poly.pdbx_seq_one_letter_code
_entity_poly.pdbx_strand_id
1 'polypeptide(L)'
;ELSDNRISGGLNLLHGSPKLTHLNLSGNKIKGLETLEPLKEFKNLKNLDLFNCEVTSIENYRDRVFELIPSLKYLDGYDRDEKEAEDSEADEEDGNEDDEDENEVDGEGESEDDDDDEDGDDDEVDEEDGEEDGEEEVGLDYLEKDDIDEESEGDYNPYDEEDEDGEENASPKGQKRKRGDDGEED
;
A
#
# COMPACT_ATOMS: atom_id res chain seq x y z
N GLU A 1 -4.50 -11.63 -6.72
CA GLU A 1 -5.76 -11.10 -6.17
C GLU A 1 -6.10 -11.75 -4.84
N LEU A 2 -6.08 -10.97 -3.76
CA LEU A 2 -6.42 -11.39 -2.39
C LEU A 2 -7.33 -10.36 -1.70
N SER A 3 -7.99 -9.49 -2.47
CA SER A 3 -8.92 -8.49 -1.95
C SER A 3 -10.11 -9.07 -1.18
N ASP A 4 -10.71 -8.26 -0.31
CA ASP A 4 -11.92 -8.56 0.49
C ASP A 4 -11.85 -9.85 1.31
N ASN A 5 -10.66 -10.18 1.81
CA ASN A 5 -10.44 -11.31 2.70
C ASN A 5 -10.31 -10.86 4.17
N ARG A 6 -10.11 -11.83 5.07
CA ARG A 6 -9.84 -11.58 6.51
C ARG A 6 -8.37 -11.79 6.84
N ILE A 7 -7.48 -11.44 5.92
CA ILE A 7 -6.03 -11.60 6.12
C ILE A 7 -5.58 -10.54 7.11
N SER A 8 -5.01 -10.97 8.22
CA SER A 8 -4.40 -10.09 9.22
C SER A 8 -2.88 -10.30 9.34
N GLY A 9 -2.30 -11.11 8.44
CA GLY A 9 -0.88 -11.47 8.42
C GLY A 9 -0.63 -12.75 7.61
N GLY A 10 0.58 -13.30 7.73
CA GLY A 10 0.93 -14.57 7.06
C GLY A 10 1.34 -14.42 5.59
N LEU A 11 1.74 -13.21 5.17
CA LEU A 11 2.22 -12.95 3.80
C LEU A 11 3.49 -13.75 3.45
N ASN A 12 4.19 -14.32 4.44
CA ASN A 12 5.28 -15.29 4.24
C ASN A 12 4.88 -16.49 3.34
N LEU A 13 3.59 -16.87 3.33
CA LEU A 13 3.13 -17.98 2.49
C LEU A 13 3.22 -17.67 1.00
N LEU A 14 3.28 -16.38 0.64
CA LEU A 14 3.43 -15.93 -0.74
C LEU A 14 4.87 -16.10 -1.25
N HIS A 15 5.85 -16.40 -0.38
CA HIS A 15 7.26 -16.61 -0.78
C HIS A 15 7.45 -17.71 -1.83
N GLY A 16 6.47 -18.60 -2.00
CA GLY A 16 6.45 -19.58 -3.09
C GLY A 16 6.28 -18.98 -4.50
N SER A 17 5.98 -17.69 -4.60
CA SER A 17 5.71 -16.98 -5.86
C SER A 17 6.74 -15.88 -6.12
N PRO A 18 8.00 -16.22 -6.48
CA PRO A 18 9.08 -15.23 -6.67
C PRO A 18 8.86 -14.30 -7.89
N LYS A 19 8.00 -14.69 -8.82
CA LYS A 19 7.64 -13.89 -10.02
C LYS A 19 6.40 -13.02 -9.83
N LEU A 20 5.95 -12.81 -8.58
CA LEU A 20 4.76 -12.02 -8.31
C LEU A 20 5.07 -10.52 -8.55
N THR A 21 4.39 -9.93 -9.53
CA THR A 21 4.54 -8.51 -9.89
C THR A 21 3.40 -7.64 -9.36
N HIS A 22 2.20 -8.20 -9.24
CA HIS A 22 0.99 -7.51 -8.81
C HIS A 22 0.35 -8.23 -7.63
N LEU A 23 0.11 -7.49 -6.55
CA LEU A 23 -0.53 -8.02 -5.34
C LEU A 23 -1.60 -7.06 -4.83
N ASN A 24 -2.86 -7.42 -5.05
CA ASN A 24 -3.97 -6.73 -4.45
C ASN A 24 -4.36 -7.39 -3.12
N LEU A 25 -4.25 -6.63 -2.03
CA LEU A 25 -4.62 -6.97 -0.66
C LEU A 25 -5.70 -6.03 -0.11
N SER A 26 -6.40 -5.29 -0.98
CA SER A 26 -7.43 -4.35 -0.55
C SER A 26 -8.55 -5.01 0.28
N GLY A 27 -9.17 -4.29 1.20
CA GLY A 27 -10.27 -4.81 2.04
C GLY A 27 -9.87 -5.90 3.05
N ASN A 28 -8.58 -6.04 3.37
CA ASN A 28 -8.08 -6.97 4.39
C ASN A 28 -7.89 -6.31 5.77
N LYS A 29 -7.64 -7.12 6.81
CA LYS A 29 -7.45 -6.67 8.20
C LYS A 29 -5.98 -6.48 8.58
N ILE A 30 -5.22 -5.89 7.68
CA ILE A 30 -3.79 -5.59 7.85
C ILE A 30 -3.67 -4.32 8.71
N LYS A 31 -3.21 -4.45 9.95
CA LYS A 31 -3.16 -3.35 10.94
C LYS A 31 -1.83 -2.62 11.02
N GLY A 32 -0.74 -3.27 10.61
CA GLY A 32 0.60 -2.77 10.88
C GLY A 32 1.60 -3.16 9.81
N LEU A 33 2.63 -2.32 9.65
CA LEU A 33 3.71 -2.49 8.70
C LEU A 33 4.50 -3.80 8.92
N GLU A 34 4.55 -4.30 10.15
CA GLU A 34 5.16 -5.59 10.52
C GLU A 34 4.60 -6.75 9.68
N THR A 35 3.32 -6.70 9.34
CA THR A 35 2.67 -7.75 8.53
C THR A 35 3.08 -7.72 7.06
N LEU A 36 3.60 -6.57 6.59
CA LEU A 36 4.12 -6.35 5.24
C LEU A 36 5.62 -6.65 5.14
N GLU A 37 6.34 -6.83 6.26
CA GLU A 37 7.76 -7.19 6.24
C GLU A 37 8.11 -8.37 5.31
N PRO A 38 7.29 -9.44 5.21
CA PRO A 38 7.58 -10.54 4.30
C PRO A 38 7.61 -10.12 2.83
N LEU A 39 6.89 -9.03 2.47
CA LEU A 39 6.80 -8.52 1.11
C LEU A 39 8.11 -7.90 0.61
N LYS A 40 9.03 -7.52 1.52
CA LYS A 40 10.34 -6.97 1.14
C LYS A 40 11.21 -7.96 0.35
N GLU A 41 10.94 -9.26 0.47
CA GLU A 41 11.70 -10.31 -0.23
C GLU A 41 11.27 -10.44 -1.70
N PHE A 42 10.14 -9.86 -2.09
CA PHE A 42 9.59 -9.94 -3.43
C PHE A 42 10.20 -8.87 -4.33
N LYS A 43 11.39 -9.18 -4.88
CA LYS A 43 12.14 -8.27 -5.75
C LYS A 43 11.39 -7.84 -7.01
N ASN A 44 10.42 -8.65 -7.46
CA ASN A 44 9.65 -8.41 -8.67
C ASN A 44 8.31 -7.71 -8.41
N LEU A 45 7.94 -7.47 -7.14
CA LEU A 45 6.66 -6.86 -6.81
C LEU A 45 6.70 -5.38 -7.17
N LYS A 46 5.95 -5.01 -8.22
CA LYS A 46 5.83 -3.66 -8.77
C LYS A 46 4.57 -2.95 -8.26
N ASN A 47 3.45 -3.67 -8.13
CA ASN A 47 2.15 -3.09 -7.79
C ASN A 47 1.57 -3.74 -6.54
N LEU A 48 1.17 -2.92 -5.57
CA LEU A 48 0.58 -3.36 -4.30
C LEU A 48 -0.63 -2.50 -3.96
N ASP A 49 -1.78 -3.14 -3.71
CA ASP A 49 -2.97 -2.45 -3.23
C ASP A 49 -3.27 -2.84 -1.79
N LEU A 50 -3.31 -1.85 -0.91
CA LEU A 50 -3.66 -1.95 0.51
C LEU A 50 -4.92 -1.15 0.83
N PHE A 51 -5.62 -0.63 -0.18
CA PHE A 51 -6.83 0.16 -0.02
C PHE A 51 -7.84 -0.52 0.90
N ASN A 52 -8.53 0.24 1.75
CA ASN A 52 -9.47 -0.29 2.73
C ASN A 52 -8.86 -1.30 3.74
N CYS A 53 -7.54 -1.27 3.98
CA CYS A 53 -6.89 -1.92 5.11
C CYS A 53 -6.66 -0.94 6.28
N GLU A 54 -6.55 -1.44 7.51
CA GLU A 54 -6.29 -0.59 8.69
C GLU A 54 -4.92 0.13 8.63
N VAL A 55 -3.95 -0.43 7.90
CA VAL A 55 -2.60 0.13 7.70
C VAL A 55 -2.59 1.48 6.98
N THR A 56 -3.60 1.78 6.15
CA THR A 56 -3.69 3.05 5.41
C THR A 56 -3.98 4.24 6.33
N SER A 57 -4.45 4.00 7.56
CA SER A 57 -4.68 5.03 8.58
C SER A 57 -3.40 5.49 9.29
N ILE A 58 -2.26 4.86 9.02
CA ILE A 58 -0.97 5.20 9.64
C ILE A 58 -0.39 6.45 8.95
N GLU A 59 0.17 7.37 9.73
CA GLU A 59 0.90 8.53 9.19
C GLU A 59 2.11 8.08 8.37
N ASN A 60 2.33 8.72 7.22
CA ASN A 60 3.40 8.35 6.27
C ASN A 60 3.32 6.88 5.81
N TYR A 61 2.14 6.24 5.77
CA TYR A 61 2.05 4.83 5.36
C TYR A 61 2.69 4.59 3.98
N ARG A 62 2.47 5.50 3.02
CA ARG A 62 3.05 5.39 1.67
C ARG A 62 4.56 5.35 1.73
N ASP A 63 5.17 6.36 2.33
CA ASP A 63 6.64 6.45 2.47
C ASP A 63 7.21 5.21 3.13
N ARG A 64 6.56 4.75 4.21
CA ARG A 64 6.98 3.56 4.97
C ARG A 64 6.89 2.28 4.14
N VAL A 65 5.84 2.12 3.33
CA VAL A 65 5.67 0.95 2.47
C VAL A 65 6.69 0.96 1.33
N PHE A 66 6.92 2.12 0.70
CA PHE A 66 7.96 2.30 -0.33
C PHE A 66 9.38 2.13 0.21
N GLU A 67 9.64 2.48 1.47
CA GLU A 67 10.92 2.23 2.16
C GLU A 67 11.08 0.74 2.49
N LEU A 68 10.00 0.07 2.89
CA LEU A 68 9.99 -1.35 3.23
C LEU A 68 10.17 -2.24 1.99
N ILE A 69 9.56 -1.86 0.87
CA ILE A 69 9.56 -2.62 -0.39
C ILE A 69 10.15 -1.73 -1.50
N PRO A 70 11.49 -1.73 -1.67
CA PRO A 70 12.14 -0.84 -2.62
C PRO A 70 11.86 -1.18 -4.09
N SER A 71 11.39 -2.40 -4.39
CA SER A 71 10.97 -2.80 -5.75
C SER A 71 9.61 -2.24 -6.15
N LEU A 72 8.84 -1.73 -5.18
CA LEU A 72 7.47 -1.28 -5.41
C LEU A 72 7.48 0.01 -6.22
N LYS A 73 6.79 -0.02 -7.36
CA LYS A 73 6.62 1.11 -8.26
C LYS A 73 5.31 1.85 -7.97
N TYR A 74 4.24 1.11 -7.70
CA TYR A 74 2.90 1.66 -7.47
C TYR A 74 2.27 1.08 -6.20
N LEU A 75 1.70 1.96 -5.39
CA LEU A 75 0.98 1.68 -4.17
C LEU A 75 -0.43 2.29 -4.24
N ASP A 76 -1.46 1.44 -4.13
CA ASP A 76 -2.86 1.84 -4.25
C ASP A 76 -3.17 2.57 -5.58
N GLY A 77 -2.48 2.19 -6.66
CA GLY A 77 -2.59 2.82 -7.97
C GLY A 77 -1.76 4.10 -8.17
N TYR A 78 -0.93 4.52 -7.22
CA TYR A 78 -0.10 5.73 -7.32
C TYR A 78 1.38 5.43 -7.08
N ASP A 79 2.28 6.13 -7.76
CA ASP A 79 3.72 6.05 -7.50
C ASP A 79 4.16 6.98 -6.34
N ARG A 80 5.48 7.09 -6.14
CA ARG A 80 6.08 7.98 -5.13
C ARG A 80 5.81 9.46 -5.38
N ASP A 81 5.56 9.84 -6.63
CA ASP A 81 5.29 11.21 -7.07
C ASP A 81 3.78 11.47 -7.20
N GLU A 82 2.93 10.58 -6.65
CA GLU A 82 1.47 10.63 -6.72
C GLU A 82 0.90 10.62 -8.14
N LYS A 83 1.66 10.10 -9.10
CA LYS A 83 1.18 9.86 -10.46
C LYS A 83 0.42 8.54 -10.51
N GLU A 84 -0.78 8.58 -11.09
CA GLU A 84 -1.59 7.40 -11.30
C GLU A 84 -0.86 6.41 -12.22
N ALA A 85 -0.88 5.13 -11.84
CA ALA A 85 -0.34 4.06 -12.66
C ALA A 85 -1.11 4.06 -14.00
N GLU A 86 -0.41 4.36 -15.09
CA GLU A 86 -0.98 4.16 -16.41
C GLU A 86 -1.29 2.66 -16.55
N ASP A 87 -2.56 2.32 -16.74
CA ASP A 87 -3.11 0.95 -16.88
C ASP A 87 -2.65 0.25 -18.18
N SER A 88 -1.43 0.57 -18.60
CA SER A 88 -0.73 -0.03 -19.71
C SER A 88 -0.31 -1.43 -19.26
N GLU A 89 -1.21 -2.38 -19.45
CA GLU A 89 -1.00 -3.84 -19.44
C GLU A 89 0.08 -4.31 -20.46
N ALA A 90 1.06 -3.47 -20.77
CA ALA A 90 2.28 -3.81 -21.48
C ALA A 90 3.28 -4.32 -20.44
N ASP A 91 3.02 -5.54 -19.97
CA ASP A 91 4.00 -6.39 -19.30
C ASP A 91 5.25 -6.44 -20.18
N GLU A 92 6.25 -5.62 -19.85
CA GLU A 92 7.61 -5.83 -20.33
C GLU A 92 8.02 -7.19 -19.80
N GLU A 93 7.91 -8.19 -20.69
CA GLU A 93 8.50 -9.51 -20.63
C GLU A 93 9.91 -9.38 -20.06
N ASP A 94 10.03 -9.53 -18.74
CA ASP A 94 11.29 -9.61 -18.03
C ASP A 94 11.99 -10.88 -18.53
N GLY A 95 12.79 -10.65 -19.57
CA GLY A 95 13.67 -11.62 -20.18
C GLY A 95 14.51 -12.25 -19.08
N ASN A 96 14.13 -13.47 -18.74
CA ASN A 96 14.89 -14.35 -17.88
C ASN A 96 16.22 -14.68 -18.58
N GLU A 97 17.18 -13.75 -18.55
CA GLU A 97 18.59 -13.99 -18.84
C GLU A 97 19.22 -14.62 -17.58
N ASP A 98 18.79 -15.84 -17.29
CA ASP A 98 19.60 -16.79 -16.53
C ASP A 98 20.21 -17.72 -17.58
N ASP A 99 21.31 -17.26 -18.20
CA ASP A 99 22.21 -18.11 -18.99
C ASP A 99 23.64 -17.86 -18.44
N GLU A 100 23.93 -18.67 -17.43
CA GLU A 100 25.21 -19.33 -17.14
C GLU A 100 26.50 -18.69 -17.67
N ASP A 101 27.29 -18.19 -16.70
CA ASP A 101 28.70 -18.54 -16.45
C ASP A 101 29.78 -18.29 -17.54
N GLU A 102 31.00 -18.11 -17.04
CA GLU A 102 32.30 -18.18 -17.70
C GLU A 102 32.65 -17.12 -18.76
N ASN A 103 33.34 -16.06 -18.31
CA ASN A 103 34.64 -15.69 -18.88
C ASN A 103 35.47 -14.84 -17.90
N GLU A 104 36.46 -15.49 -17.27
CA GLU A 104 37.67 -14.83 -16.79
C GLU A 104 38.38 -14.14 -17.96
N VAL A 105 38.45 -12.80 -17.94
CA VAL A 105 39.49 -12.07 -18.67
C VAL A 105 40.20 -11.14 -17.71
N ASP A 106 41.28 -11.70 -17.16
CA ASP A 106 42.44 -11.02 -16.63
C ASP A 106 43.06 -10.08 -17.68
N GLY A 107 43.46 -8.88 -17.26
CA GLY A 107 44.59 -8.21 -17.90
C GLY A 107 44.41 -6.78 -18.42
N GLU A 108 44.81 -5.82 -17.56
CA GLU A 108 45.73 -4.70 -17.82
C GLU A 108 45.40 -3.63 -18.90
N GLY A 109 45.53 -2.34 -18.52
CA GLY A 109 46.05 -1.32 -19.44
C GLY A 109 45.41 0.07 -19.33
N GLU A 110 46.13 0.98 -18.67
CA GLU A 110 45.87 2.42 -18.56
C GLU A 110 45.97 3.17 -19.90
N SER A 111 45.19 4.25 -20.08
CA SER A 111 45.69 5.51 -20.67
C SER A 111 44.67 6.65 -20.49
N GLU A 112 45.22 7.79 -20.06
CA GLU A 112 44.61 9.09 -19.83
C GLU A 112 44.58 9.95 -21.12
N ASP A 113 43.79 11.05 -21.09
CA ASP A 113 43.78 12.24 -21.97
C ASP A 113 43.48 12.04 -23.48
N ASP A 114 42.81 12.92 -24.24
CA ASP A 114 42.67 14.40 -24.21
C ASP A 114 41.53 14.83 -25.20
N ASP A 115 41.17 16.12 -25.13
CA ASP A 115 40.60 16.98 -26.20
C ASP A 115 39.08 16.94 -26.51
N ASP A 116 38.36 17.82 -25.79
CA ASP A 116 37.76 19.07 -26.29
C ASP A 116 37.43 19.19 -27.80
N ASP A 117 36.15 19.31 -28.13
CA ASP A 117 35.70 20.09 -29.29
C ASP A 117 34.31 20.68 -29.00
N GLU A 118 34.31 22.00 -28.92
CA GLU A 118 33.21 22.93 -28.70
C GLU A 118 32.65 23.35 -30.07
N ASP A 119 31.36 23.13 -30.32
CA ASP A 119 30.53 23.83 -31.32
C ASP A 119 29.08 23.37 -31.05
N GLY A 120 28.12 24.18 -30.62
CA GLY A 120 27.80 25.51 -31.13
C GLY A 120 26.67 25.38 -32.16
N ASP A 121 25.41 25.20 -31.71
CA ASP A 121 24.28 25.76 -32.45
C ASP A 121 23.08 26.04 -31.56
N ASP A 122 22.55 27.22 -31.83
CA ASP A 122 21.49 28.00 -31.22
C ASP A 122 20.18 27.64 -31.91
N ASP A 123 19.15 27.27 -31.16
CA ASP A 123 17.77 27.33 -31.66
C ASP A 123 16.86 27.71 -30.49
N GLU A 124 16.72 29.01 -30.30
CA GLU A 124 15.58 29.62 -29.62
C GLU A 124 14.28 29.23 -30.35
N VAL A 125 13.49 28.37 -29.71
CA VAL A 125 12.07 28.22 -30.03
C VAL A 125 11.24 29.02 -29.02
N ASP A 126 11.06 30.29 -29.36
CA ASP A 126 9.90 31.09 -28.98
C ASP A 126 8.74 30.70 -29.90
N GLU A 127 7.68 30.08 -29.37
CA GLU A 127 6.31 30.34 -29.81
C GLU A 127 5.37 30.21 -28.60
N GLU A 128 5.03 31.38 -28.06
CA GLU A 128 3.79 31.69 -27.37
C GLU A 128 2.59 31.23 -28.20
N ASP A 129 1.82 30.25 -27.72
CA ASP A 129 0.43 30.04 -28.15
C ASP A 129 -0.47 29.96 -26.93
N GLY A 130 -1.15 31.07 -26.68
CA GLY A 130 -2.27 31.13 -25.77
C GLY A 130 -3.53 30.75 -26.52
N GLU A 131 -4.20 29.71 -26.04
CA GLU A 131 -5.61 29.48 -26.33
C GLU A 131 -6.35 29.37 -25.00
N GLU A 132 -7.23 30.34 -24.84
CA GLU A 132 -8.13 30.68 -23.75
C GLU A 132 -9.26 29.63 -23.73
N ASP A 133 -9.21 28.63 -22.84
CA ASP A 133 -10.38 27.78 -22.59
C ASP A 133 -11.22 28.39 -21.46
N GLY A 134 -12.35 28.96 -21.88
CA GLY A 134 -13.35 29.56 -21.00
C GLY A 134 -14.03 28.51 -20.15
N GLU A 135 -13.56 28.39 -18.91
CA GLU A 135 -14.31 27.72 -17.86
C GLU A 135 -15.54 28.55 -17.50
N GLU A 136 -16.67 28.11 -18.04
CA GLU A 136 -18.02 28.54 -17.74
C GLU A 136 -18.25 28.38 -16.23
N GLU A 137 -18.21 29.51 -15.51
CA GLU A 137 -18.46 29.59 -14.06
C GLU A 137 -19.91 29.17 -13.79
N VAL A 138 -20.14 27.88 -13.52
CA VAL A 138 -21.43 27.34 -13.09
C VAL A 138 -21.74 27.88 -11.70
N GLY A 139 -22.51 28.98 -11.68
CA GLY A 139 -22.91 29.70 -10.48
C GLY A 139 -23.54 28.79 -9.42
N LEU A 140 -23.13 29.00 -8.17
CA LEU A 140 -23.69 28.39 -6.96
C LEU A 140 -25.09 28.96 -6.62
N ASP A 141 -25.93 29.24 -7.62
CA ASP A 141 -27.26 29.84 -7.45
C ASP A 141 -28.24 28.90 -6.71
N TYR A 142 -27.91 27.60 -6.63
CA TYR A 142 -28.73 26.62 -5.91
C TYR A 142 -28.60 26.70 -4.38
N LEU A 143 -27.53 27.28 -3.84
CA LEU A 143 -27.35 27.44 -2.39
C LEU A 143 -28.12 28.64 -1.80
N GLU A 144 -28.62 29.55 -2.63
CA GLU A 144 -29.41 30.73 -2.21
C GLU A 144 -30.93 30.47 -2.32
N LYS A 145 -31.35 29.21 -2.20
CA LYS A 145 -32.76 28.89 -1.90
C LYS A 145 -32.90 28.65 -0.40
N ASP A 146 -33.22 29.74 0.29
CA ASP A 146 -33.73 29.85 1.66
C ASP A 146 -35.03 29.05 1.88
N ASP A 147 -34.99 27.73 1.70
CA ASP A 147 -36.09 26.82 2.06
C ASP A 147 -35.52 25.52 2.67
N ILE A 148 -34.54 25.65 3.59
CA ILE A 148 -34.32 24.59 4.59
C ILE A 148 -35.39 24.77 5.66
N ASP A 149 -36.34 23.83 5.64
CA ASP A 149 -37.40 23.69 6.63
C ASP A 149 -36.77 23.41 8.01
N GLU A 150 -36.69 24.44 8.85
CA GLU A 150 -36.15 24.39 10.22
C GLU A 150 -37.07 23.66 11.22
N GLU A 151 -38.09 22.92 10.79
CA GLU A 151 -39.02 22.23 11.70
C GLU A 151 -38.81 20.70 11.76
N SER A 152 -37.61 20.27 12.12
CA SER A 152 -37.42 18.94 12.71
C SER A 152 -36.59 19.04 13.98
N GLU A 153 -37.18 19.60 15.02
CA GLU A 153 -36.73 19.43 16.41
C GLU A 153 -36.93 17.96 16.83
N GLY A 154 -36.00 17.11 16.39
CA GLY A 154 -35.77 15.80 16.98
C GLY A 154 -34.97 15.99 18.27
N ASP A 155 -35.66 16.07 19.39
CA ASP A 155 -35.12 15.99 20.75
C ASP A 155 -34.38 14.65 20.93
N TYR A 156 -33.11 14.62 20.53
CA TYR A 156 -32.24 13.46 20.68
C TYR A 156 -31.65 13.50 22.09
N ASN A 157 -32.28 12.77 23.01
CA ASN A 157 -31.85 12.66 24.40
C ASN A 157 -30.94 11.43 24.57
N PRO A 158 -29.61 11.58 24.76
CA PRO A 158 -28.67 10.46 24.68
C PRO A 158 -28.50 9.69 26.01
N TYR A 159 -29.45 9.81 26.94
CA TYR A 159 -29.34 9.25 28.30
C TYR A 159 -30.48 8.31 28.69
N ASP A 160 -31.21 7.75 27.73
CA ASP A 160 -32.17 6.66 28.00
C ASP A 160 -31.49 5.31 27.76
N GLU A 161 -30.59 4.95 28.68
CA GLU A 161 -30.04 3.60 28.81
C GLU A 161 -30.70 2.99 30.05
N GLU A 162 -31.90 2.41 29.85
CA GLU A 162 -32.50 1.47 30.79
C GLU A 162 -31.68 0.16 30.75
N ASP A 163 -30.62 0.07 31.54
CA ASP A 163 -29.99 -1.21 31.89
C ASP A 163 -30.89 -1.94 32.91
N GLU A 164 -31.87 -2.68 32.38
CA GLU A 164 -32.46 -3.85 33.03
C GLU A 164 -31.63 -5.10 32.69
N ASP A 165 -30.55 -5.34 33.42
CA ASP A 165 -29.87 -6.64 33.46
C ASP A 165 -30.01 -7.28 34.85
N GLY A 166 -31.12 -8.00 34.97
CA GLY A 166 -31.17 -9.18 35.81
C GLY A 166 -30.32 -10.31 35.23
N GLU A 167 -29.89 -11.20 36.14
CA GLU A 167 -29.36 -12.55 35.90
C GLU A 167 -27.83 -12.72 35.82
N GLU A 168 -27.28 -12.96 37.00
CA GLU A 168 -26.43 -14.11 37.35
C GLU A 168 -25.21 -14.44 36.47
N ASN A 169 -24.04 -13.91 36.86
CA ASN A 169 -22.77 -14.53 36.50
C ASN A 169 -22.10 -15.19 37.70
N ALA A 170 -22.43 -16.48 37.84
CA ALA A 170 -21.65 -17.46 38.57
C ALA A 170 -20.21 -17.47 38.04
N SER A 171 -19.25 -17.28 38.95
CA SER A 171 -17.83 -17.53 38.68
C SER A 171 -17.60 -19.01 38.32
N PRO A 172 -16.74 -19.30 37.34
CA PRO A 172 -15.89 -20.48 37.40
C PRO A 172 -14.43 -20.05 37.49
N LYS A 173 -13.87 -20.13 38.70
CA LYS A 173 -12.42 -20.11 38.94
C LYS A 173 -11.80 -21.31 38.22
N GLY A 174 -11.02 -21.07 37.18
CA GLY A 174 -10.20 -22.09 36.52
C GLY A 174 -9.25 -22.76 37.53
N GLN A 175 -9.38 -24.08 37.67
CA GLN A 175 -8.59 -24.90 38.58
C GLN A 175 -7.14 -25.04 38.09
N LYS A 176 -6.18 -24.74 38.97
CA LYS A 176 -4.75 -25.02 38.77
C LYS A 176 -4.52 -26.53 38.76
N ARG A 177 -4.00 -27.07 37.67
CA ARG A 177 -3.49 -28.45 37.62
C ARG A 177 -2.14 -28.48 38.35
N LYS A 178 -2.11 -29.00 39.58
CA LYS A 178 -0.86 -29.36 40.27
C LYS A 178 -0.53 -30.81 39.94
N ARG A 179 0.64 -31.01 39.34
CA ARG A 179 1.27 -32.31 39.09
C ARG A 179 1.88 -32.80 40.41
N GLY A 180 1.46 -33.95 40.89
CA GLY A 180 2.25 -34.90 41.70
C GLY A 180 2.04 -36.25 41.00
N ASP A 181 3.03 -37.01 40.57
CA ASP A 181 4.25 -37.50 41.24
C ASP A 181 3.97 -38.21 42.57
N ASP A 182 4.52 -39.43 42.65
CA ASP A 182 4.38 -40.49 43.68
C ASP A 182 3.03 -41.26 43.65
N GLY A 183 2.94 -42.59 43.57
CA GLY A 183 3.88 -43.70 43.70
C GLY A 183 3.11 -44.97 44.14
N GLU A 184 3.62 -46.15 43.74
CA GLU A 184 3.47 -47.48 44.38
C GLU A 184 2.08 -48.19 44.32
N GLU A 185 1.97 -49.32 43.60
CA GLU A 185 2.25 -50.73 44.03
C GLU A 185 1.19 -51.30 44.99
N ASP A 186 0.28 -52.15 44.48
CA ASP A 186 0.20 -53.63 44.68
C ASP A 186 -1.08 -54.15 43.98
#